data_AF-A0A7D5BFT6-F1
#
_entry.id   AF-A0A7D5BFT6-F1
#
_cell.length_a   1.000
_cell.length_b   1.000
_cell.length_c   1.000
_cell.angle_alpha   90.00
_cell.angle_beta   90.00
_cell.angle_gamma   90.00
#
_symmetry.space_group_name_H-M   'P 1'
#
loop_
_entity.id
_entity.type
_entity.pdbx_description
1 polymer ?
#
loop_
_entity_poly.entity_id
_entity_poly.type
_entity_poly.pdbx_seq_one_letter_code
_entity_poly.pdbx_strand_id
1 'polypeptide(L)'
;MRPGPWILLPSLLLSTLASARDQPDEQAFQWRTLVAPAQPDEVPPLELHIRSGVATLARFEAPLQLGATRLPAHEERIQLVRMNDETLVVVTTTNLAEGEQVPLTVETGPGAEPLRFVLITRHDTVDVQVRVVLGQVSDHGAEAESMARSLLAAPDARATLAVPRETVNFDPRESRGQVQSLLWMGRRFFATVAVLNRKKGSPSWRLVQARLRATLPDGTLLEWPAHLTSGTTSPFRQRYIVTDLLPEGALRLELALDGQDSPGAFQRIPFEEVPTRP
;
A
#
# COMPACT_ATOMS: atom_id res chain seq x y z
N MET A 1 -37.25 65.99 31.22
CA MET A 1 -36.10 66.30 30.34
C MET A 1 -35.70 65.00 29.63
N ARG A 2 -35.65 64.99 28.28
CA ARG A 2 -34.96 63.95 27.46
C ARG A 2 -33.42 64.15 27.56
N PRO A 3 -32.50 63.33 26.99
CA PRO A 3 -32.55 62.00 26.32
C PRO A 3 -31.53 60.99 26.94
N GLY A 4 -31.49 59.70 26.59
CA GLY A 4 -30.76 59.17 25.43
C GLY A 4 -30.07 57.82 25.71
N PRO A 5 -29.63 57.07 24.68
CA PRO A 5 -29.65 55.60 24.64
C PRO A 5 -28.24 54.97 24.65
N TRP A 6 -28.08 53.79 25.28
CA TRP A 6 -26.87 52.97 25.12
C TRP A 6 -27.25 51.56 24.63
N ILE A 7 -26.96 51.34 23.34
CA ILE A 7 -26.86 50.04 22.70
C ILE A 7 -25.56 49.41 23.18
N LEU A 8 -25.61 48.22 23.81
CA LEU A 8 -24.50 47.27 23.80
C LEU A 8 -25.04 45.83 23.75
N LEU A 9 -24.93 45.25 22.55
CA LEU A 9 -24.49 43.88 22.23
C LEU A 9 -25.24 42.68 22.85
N PRO A 10 -25.94 41.86 22.02
CA PRO A 10 -26.39 40.53 22.42
C PRO A 10 -25.23 39.54 22.21
N SER A 11 -24.47 39.27 23.27
CA SER A 11 -23.44 38.23 23.25
C SER A 11 -23.78 37.18 24.30
N LEU A 12 -24.27 36.02 23.85
CA LEU A 12 -24.18 34.67 24.46
C LEU A 12 -25.32 33.77 23.94
N LEU A 13 -25.44 33.63 22.62
CA LEU A 13 -25.90 32.39 22.01
C LEU A 13 -24.65 31.72 21.44
N LEU A 14 -24.57 30.38 21.52
CA LEU A 14 -23.50 29.50 21.04
C LEU A 14 -22.51 29.02 22.12
N SER A 15 -23.00 28.16 23.00
CA SER A 15 -22.16 27.12 23.62
C SER A 15 -22.93 25.80 23.70
N THR A 16 -23.41 25.34 22.54
CA THR A 16 -23.52 23.89 22.34
C THR A 16 -22.10 23.40 22.14
N LEU A 17 -21.52 22.81 23.19
CA LEU A 17 -20.38 21.92 23.05
C LEU A 17 -20.80 20.84 22.07
N ALA A 18 -20.42 21.00 20.81
CA ALA A 18 -20.34 19.89 19.87
C ALA A 18 -19.25 18.98 20.41
N SER A 19 -19.62 18.11 21.36
CA SER A 19 -18.90 16.88 21.59
C SER A 19 -19.01 16.10 20.29
N ALA A 20 -18.05 16.31 19.40
CA ALA A 20 -17.69 15.34 18.39
C ALA A 20 -17.30 14.07 19.16
N ARG A 21 -18.30 13.24 19.45
CA ARG A 21 -18.08 11.82 19.69
C ARG A 21 -17.43 11.31 18.41
N ASP A 22 -16.22 10.76 18.55
CA ASP A 22 -15.71 9.79 17.59
C ASP A 22 -16.88 8.89 17.17
N GLN A 23 -17.26 8.99 15.90
CA GLN A 23 -18.25 8.09 15.35
C GLN A 23 -17.69 6.66 15.46
N PRO A 24 -18.50 5.69 15.91
CA PRO A 24 -18.10 4.29 15.94
C PRO A 24 -17.84 3.83 14.50
N ASP A 25 -16.66 3.22 14.27
CA ASP A 25 -16.22 2.49 13.07
C ASP A 25 -17.20 2.57 11.87
N GLU A 26 -17.12 3.65 11.10
CA GLU A 26 -17.76 3.66 9.79
C GLU A 26 -17.02 2.66 8.90
N GLN A 27 -17.69 1.56 8.58
CA GLN A 27 -17.23 0.59 7.60
C GLN A 27 -16.85 1.30 6.30
N ALA A 28 -15.59 1.22 5.93
CA ALA A 28 -15.07 1.84 4.72
C ALA A 28 -15.17 0.86 3.54
N PHE A 29 -16.08 1.15 2.60
CA PHE A 29 -16.06 0.52 1.29
C PHE A 29 -15.04 1.23 0.42
N GLN A 30 -14.18 0.48 -0.26
CA GLN A 30 -13.09 1.07 -1.05
C GLN A 30 -13.03 0.58 -2.50
N TRP A 31 -12.59 1.51 -3.35
CA TRP A 31 -12.17 1.26 -4.72
C TRP A 31 -10.65 1.18 -4.78
N ARG A 32 -10.14 0.12 -5.38
CA ARG A 32 -8.70 -0.12 -5.52
C ARG A 32 -8.30 -0.32 -6.98
N THR A 33 -7.12 0.16 -7.33
CA THR A 33 -6.37 -0.29 -8.48
C THR A 33 -5.11 -0.99 -7.98
N LEU A 34 -4.95 -2.26 -8.32
CA LEU A 34 -3.79 -3.08 -7.97
C LEU A 34 -2.96 -3.29 -9.23
N VAL A 35 -1.71 -2.86 -9.21
CA VAL A 35 -0.74 -3.20 -10.25
C VAL A 35 -0.08 -4.50 -9.84
N ALA A 36 -0.31 -5.55 -10.62
CA ALA A 36 0.29 -6.85 -10.40
C ALA A 36 1.82 -6.77 -10.58
N PRO A 37 2.60 -7.45 -9.73
CA PRO A 37 4.04 -7.58 -9.93
C PRO A 37 4.34 -8.28 -11.25
N ALA A 38 5.44 -7.91 -11.91
CA ALA A 38 5.85 -8.53 -13.17
C ALA A 38 6.21 -10.03 -13.02
N GLN A 39 6.61 -10.44 -11.81
CA GLN A 39 6.90 -11.82 -11.44
C GLN A 39 6.09 -12.19 -10.19
N PRO A 40 4.78 -12.48 -10.32
CA PRO A 40 3.92 -12.81 -9.20
C PRO A 40 4.44 -13.94 -8.34
N ASP A 41 5.24 -14.85 -8.90
CA ASP A 41 5.73 -16.01 -8.17
C ASP A 41 6.84 -15.70 -7.14
N GLU A 42 7.55 -14.60 -7.30
CA GLU A 42 8.70 -14.22 -6.47
C GLU A 42 8.34 -13.36 -5.25
N VAL A 43 7.08 -12.94 -5.14
CA VAL A 43 6.61 -11.96 -4.15
C VAL A 43 5.30 -12.39 -3.49
N PRO A 44 4.95 -11.87 -2.31
CA PRO A 44 3.70 -12.26 -1.64
C PRO A 44 2.45 -11.99 -2.51
N PRO A 45 1.38 -12.80 -2.35
CA PRO A 45 0.11 -12.58 -3.06
C PRO A 45 -0.50 -11.21 -2.78
N LEU A 46 -1.23 -10.67 -3.76
CA LEU A 46 -2.00 -9.44 -3.61
C LEU A 46 -3.18 -9.65 -2.65
N GLU A 47 -3.41 -8.70 -1.74
CA GLU A 47 -4.51 -8.80 -0.77
C GLU A 47 -5.81 -8.25 -1.37
N LEU A 48 -6.90 -9.02 -1.29
CA LEU A 48 -8.28 -8.57 -1.52
C LEU A 48 -9.03 -8.61 -0.20
N HIS A 49 -9.60 -7.49 0.22
CA HIS A 49 -10.35 -7.39 1.46
C HIS A 49 -11.82 -7.70 1.20
N ILE A 50 -12.30 -8.82 1.74
CA ILE A 50 -13.65 -9.32 1.50
C ILE A 50 -14.44 -9.38 2.81
N ARG A 51 -15.78 -9.49 2.69
CA ARG A 51 -16.66 -9.69 3.84
C ARG A 51 -17.93 -10.44 3.43
N SER A 52 -18.52 -11.18 4.38
CA SER A 52 -19.86 -11.73 4.21
C SER A 52 -20.92 -10.67 3.93
N GLY A 53 -21.79 -10.99 2.96
CA GLY A 53 -22.87 -10.13 2.48
C GLY A 53 -22.42 -9.01 1.54
N VAL A 54 -21.14 -8.90 1.21
CA VAL A 54 -20.61 -7.88 0.28
C VAL A 54 -19.92 -8.60 -0.88
N ALA A 55 -20.38 -8.33 -2.10
CA ALA A 55 -19.73 -8.83 -3.30
C ALA A 55 -18.56 -7.91 -3.69
N THR A 56 -17.40 -8.50 -3.98
CA THR A 56 -16.22 -7.78 -4.48
C THR A 56 -16.11 -8.01 -5.99
N LEU A 57 -16.11 -6.91 -6.75
CA LEU A 57 -15.95 -6.95 -8.21
C LEU A 57 -14.48 -6.75 -8.59
N ALA A 58 -13.81 -7.80 -9.08
CA ALA A 58 -12.46 -7.71 -9.63
C ALA A 58 -12.50 -7.60 -11.16
N ARG A 59 -11.95 -6.52 -11.71
CA ARG A 59 -11.82 -6.26 -13.16
C ARG A 59 -10.35 -6.35 -13.56
N PHE A 60 -10.05 -7.22 -14.51
CA PHE A 60 -8.70 -7.48 -14.99
C PHE A 60 -8.48 -6.78 -16.33
N GLU A 61 -7.30 -6.20 -16.51
CA GLU A 61 -6.90 -5.61 -17.80
C GLU A 61 -6.72 -6.67 -18.90
N ALA A 62 -6.26 -7.87 -18.53
CA ALA A 62 -6.13 -9.01 -19.44
C ALA A 62 -7.32 -9.97 -19.27
N PRO A 63 -7.77 -10.62 -20.37
CA PRO A 63 -8.91 -11.52 -20.31
C PRO A 63 -8.61 -12.79 -19.49
N LEU A 64 -9.60 -13.23 -18.72
CA LEU A 64 -9.62 -14.44 -17.91
C LEU A 64 -9.68 -15.70 -18.80
N GLN A 65 -8.83 -16.67 -18.51
CA GLN A 65 -8.88 -17.98 -19.16
C GLN A 65 -10.10 -18.83 -18.71
N LEU A 66 -10.45 -19.88 -19.46
CA LEU A 66 -11.51 -20.81 -19.04
C LEU A 66 -11.02 -21.62 -17.83
N GLY A 67 -11.79 -21.66 -16.74
CA GLY A 67 -11.33 -22.27 -15.49
C GLY A 67 -10.19 -21.49 -14.83
N ALA A 68 -10.04 -20.20 -15.16
CA ALA A 68 -8.95 -19.34 -14.71
C ALA A 68 -8.76 -19.27 -13.19
N THR A 69 -9.81 -19.53 -12.42
CA THR A 69 -9.78 -19.30 -10.99
C THR A 69 -9.58 -20.61 -10.22
N ARG A 70 -8.61 -20.62 -9.32
CA ARG A 70 -8.37 -21.75 -8.40
C ARG A 70 -8.42 -21.30 -6.95
N LEU A 71 -9.22 -22.01 -6.17
CA LEU A 71 -9.26 -21.96 -4.70
C LEU A 71 -8.69 -23.27 -4.14
N PRO A 72 -8.32 -23.33 -2.85
CA PRO A 72 -8.07 -24.60 -2.17
C PRO A 72 -9.20 -25.59 -2.36
N ALA A 73 -8.86 -26.88 -2.39
CA ALA A 73 -9.86 -27.94 -2.41
C ALA A 73 -10.79 -27.80 -1.20
N HIS A 74 -12.10 -27.99 -1.42
CA HIS A 74 -13.16 -27.90 -0.40
C HIS A 74 -13.48 -26.49 0.13
N GLU A 75 -12.99 -25.44 -0.52
CA GLU A 75 -13.39 -24.07 -0.18
C GLU A 75 -14.74 -23.69 -0.82
N GLU A 76 -15.82 -24.24 -0.27
CA GLU A 76 -17.20 -24.02 -0.75
C GLU A 76 -17.83 -22.72 -0.22
N ARG A 77 -17.14 -22.04 0.70
CA ARG A 77 -17.62 -20.81 1.35
C ARG A 77 -17.41 -19.57 0.50
N ILE A 78 -16.65 -19.69 -0.58
CA ILE A 78 -16.38 -18.61 -1.53
C ILE A 78 -16.86 -19.04 -2.91
N GLN A 79 -17.77 -18.25 -3.47
CA GLN A 79 -18.26 -18.39 -4.81
C GLN A 79 -17.56 -17.38 -5.72
N LEU A 80 -17.03 -17.90 -6.83
CA LEU A 80 -16.38 -17.12 -7.87
C LEU A 80 -17.27 -17.12 -9.11
N VAL A 81 -17.83 -15.97 -9.47
CA VAL A 81 -18.73 -15.81 -10.61
C VAL A 81 -18.05 -14.98 -11.68
N ARG A 82 -17.67 -15.60 -12.78
CA ARG A 82 -17.22 -14.88 -13.98
C ARG A 82 -18.42 -14.20 -14.63
N MET A 83 -18.39 -12.88 -14.74
CA MET A 83 -19.46 -12.11 -15.40
C MET A 83 -19.22 -11.95 -16.90
N ASN A 84 -17.97 -11.74 -17.29
CA ASN A 84 -17.53 -11.59 -18.68
C ASN A 84 -16.05 -12.00 -18.77
N ASP A 85 -15.39 -11.67 -19.88
CA ASP A 85 -14.00 -12.07 -20.10
C ASP A 85 -12.99 -11.35 -19.23
N GLU A 86 -13.36 -10.28 -18.54
CA GLU A 86 -12.43 -9.44 -17.76
C GLU A 86 -12.88 -9.27 -16.31
N THR A 87 -14.00 -9.86 -15.91
CA THR A 87 -14.66 -9.56 -14.65
C THR A 87 -14.96 -10.81 -13.85
N LEU A 88 -14.46 -10.83 -12.62
CA LEU A 88 -14.72 -11.84 -11.60
C LEU A 88 -15.44 -11.21 -10.42
N VAL A 89 -16.54 -11.82 -9.99
CA VAL A 89 -17.22 -11.47 -8.75
C VAL A 89 -16.86 -12.49 -7.70
N VAL A 90 -16.37 -12.01 -6.55
CA VAL A 90 -16.09 -12.81 -5.37
C VAL A 90 -17.22 -12.60 -4.37
N VAL A 91 -17.88 -13.68 -3.97
CA VAL A 91 -18.95 -13.67 -2.97
C VAL A 91 -18.63 -14.70 -1.90
N THR A 92 -18.76 -14.33 -0.64
CA THR A 92 -18.73 -15.29 0.46
C THR A 92 -20.14 -15.79 0.73
N THR A 93 -20.33 -17.10 0.71
CA THR A 93 -21.63 -17.76 0.90
C THR A 93 -21.92 -18.05 2.37
N THR A 94 -20.89 -18.02 3.22
CA THR A 94 -20.99 -18.14 4.68
C THR A 94 -20.13 -17.09 5.37
N ASN A 95 -20.29 -16.94 6.68
CA ASN A 95 -19.45 -16.05 7.46
C ASN A 95 -18.05 -16.67 7.62
N LEU A 96 -17.04 -15.93 7.18
CA LEU A 96 -15.63 -16.21 7.46
C LEU A 96 -15.21 -15.46 8.73
N ALA A 97 -14.24 -15.99 9.48
CA ALA A 97 -13.72 -15.32 10.67
C ALA A 97 -12.91 -14.08 10.28
N GLU A 98 -12.88 -13.05 11.14
CA GLU A 98 -12.03 -11.88 10.91
C GLU A 98 -10.56 -12.30 10.76
N GLY A 99 -9.88 -11.75 9.77
CA GLY A 99 -8.49 -12.06 9.45
C GLY A 99 -8.29 -13.42 8.79
N GLU A 100 -9.35 -14.19 8.56
CA GLU A 100 -9.26 -15.45 7.81
C GLU A 100 -8.77 -15.19 6.39
N GLN A 101 -7.80 -16.00 5.96
CA GLN A 101 -7.10 -15.86 4.68
C GLN A 101 -7.36 -17.06 3.79
N VAL A 102 -7.80 -16.81 2.56
CA VAL A 102 -8.01 -17.85 1.54
C VAL A 102 -7.22 -17.50 0.29
N PRO A 103 -6.25 -18.33 -0.14
CA PRO A 103 -5.52 -18.07 -1.37
C PRO A 103 -6.42 -18.22 -2.60
N LEU A 104 -6.20 -17.36 -3.59
CA LEU A 104 -6.90 -17.38 -4.87
C LEU A 104 -5.87 -17.20 -5.99
N THR A 105 -5.86 -18.11 -6.95
CA THR A 105 -5.07 -17.97 -8.18
C THR A 105 -5.99 -17.62 -9.34
N VAL A 106 -5.57 -16.68 -10.19
CA VAL A 106 -6.31 -16.24 -11.38
C VAL A 106 -5.40 -16.29 -12.61
N GLU A 107 -5.75 -17.14 -13.58
CA GLU A 107 -5.06 -17.25 -14.87
C GLU A 107 -5.66 -16.24 -15.87
N THR A 108 -4.83 -15.31 -16.33
CA THR A 108 -5.17 -14.29 -17.33
C THR A 108 -4.34 -14.54 -18.58
N GLY A 109 -4.88 -14.31 -19.79
CA GLY A 109 -4.12 -14.25 -21.06
C GLY A 109 -3.23 -15.47 -21.41
N PRO A 110 -3.07 -15.85 -22.68
CA PRO A 110 -2.17 -16.95 -23.03
C PRO A 110 -0.71 -16.61 -22.69
N GLY A 111 -0.05 -17.48 -21.91
CA GLY A 111 1.38 -17.39 -21.61
C GLY A 111 1.77 -16.44 -20.46
N ALA A 112 0.81 -15.78 -19.80
CA ALA A 112 1.11 -14.99 -18.61
C ALA A 112 1.20 -15.87 -17.36
N GLU A 113 2.06 -15.48 -16.41
CA GLU A 113 2.10 -16.11 -15.09
C GLU A 113 0.76 -15.92 -14.36
N PRO A 114 0.26 -16.94 -13.64
CA PRO A 114 -0.97 -16.80 -12.87
C PRO A 114 -0.84 -15.71 -11.79
N LEU A 115 -1.87 -14.86 -11.69
CA LEU A 115 -1.95 -13.87 -10.63
C LEU A 115 -2.29 -14.56 -9.30
N ARG A 116 -1.58 -14.18 -8.24
CA ARG A 116 -1.79 -14.72 -6.90
C ARG A 116 -2.43 -13.66 -6.01
N PHE A 117 -3.54 -14.03 -5.40
CA PHE A 117 -4.27 -13.24 -4.43
C PHE A 117 -4.40 -14.00 -3.11
N VAL A 118 -4.60 -13.24 -2.04
CA VAL A 118 -5.14 -13.73 -0.78
C VAL A 118 -6.40 -12.94 -0.45
N LEU A 119 -7.50 -13.66 -0.27
CA LEU A 119 -8.76 -13.11 0.19
C LEU A 119 -8.69 -13.00 1.71
N ILE A 120 -8.73 -11.78 2.24
CA ILE A 120 -8.65 -11.51 3.68
C ILE A 120 -9.99 -11.01 4.16
N THR A 121 -10.57 -11.69 5.15
CA THR A 121 -11.83 -11.26 5.75
C THR A 121 -11.61 -10.05 6.66
N ARG A 122 -12.29 -8.93 6.37
CA ARG A 122 -12.17 -7.67 7.10
C ARG A 122 -13.54 -7.12 7.51
N HIS A 123 -13.61 -6.46 8.66
CA HIS A 123 -14.84 -5.79 9.12
C HIS A 123 -14.82 -4.28 8.90
N ASP A 124 -13.63 -3.68 8.98
CA ASP A 124 -13.35 -2.26 8.92
C ASP A 124 -13.29 -1.73 7.48
N THR A 125 -12.59 -2.46 6.61
CA THR A 125 -12.30 -2.01 5.24
C THR A 125 -12.57 -3.13 4.23
N VAL A 126 -13.49 -2.91 3.29
CA VAL A 126 -13.92 -3.95 2.32
C VAL A 126 -13.83 -3.44 0.88
N ASP A 127 -13.24 -4.25 0.01
CA ASP A 127 -13.13 -3.96 -1.41
C ASP A 127 -14.47 -4.19 -2.10
N VAL A 128 -15.08 -3.13 -2.64
CA VAL A 128 -16.31 -3.26 -3.45
C VAL A 128 -15.97 -3.43 -4.92
N GLN A 129 -14.92 -2.76 -5.39
CA GLN A 129 -14.42 -2.92 -6.74
C GLN A 129 -12.91 -2.74 -6.78
N VAL A 130 -12.26 -3.68 -7.48
CA VAL A 130 -10.82 -3.74 -7.66
C VAL A 130 -10.52 -3.81 -9.15
N ARG A 131 -9.70 -2.89 -9.64
CA ARG A 131 -9.11 -2.99 -10.98
C ARG A 131 -7.71 -3.59 -10.85
N VAL A 132 -7.42 -4.64 -11.59
CA VAL A 132 -6.12 -5.29 -11.64
C VAL A 132 -5.46 -4.97 -12.98
N VAL A 133 -4.32 -4.29 -12.91
CA VAL A 133 -3.52 -3.86 -14.06
C VAL A 133 -2.24 -4.68 -14.06
N LEU A 134 -1.79 -5.12 -15.23
CA LEU A 134 -0.53 -5.86 -15.31
C LEU A 134 0.64 -4.89 -15.20
N GLY A 135 1.48 -5.08 -14.18
CA GLY A 135 2.72 -4.33 -14.06
C GLY A 135 3.63 -4.64 -15.25
N GLN A 136 3.99 -3.61 -16.00
CA GLN A 136 5.09 -3.69 -16.92
C GLN A 136 6.39 -3.57 -16.14
N VAL A 137 7.46 -4.23 -16.60
CA VAL A 137 8.82 -3.92 -16.15
C VAL A 137 9.06 -2.46 -16.50
N SER A 138 8.85 -1.58 -15.52
CA SER A 138 8.88 -0.14 -15.76
C SER A 138 10.32 0.25 -16.03
N ASP A 139 10.59 0.87 -17.18
CA ASP A 139 11.84 1.58 -17.41
C ASP A 139 11.80 2.81 -16.49
N HIS A 140 12.31 2.65 -15.27
CA HIS A 140 12.39 3.74 -14.31
C HIS A 140 13.39 4.82 -14.74
N GLY A 141 14.01 4.66 -15.92
CA GLY A 141 14.97 5.56 -16.54
C GLY A 141 16.37 5.30 -15.99
N ALA A 142 17.35 5.19 -16.88
CA ALA A 142 18.76 5.01 -16.52
C ALA A 142 19.26 6.08 -15.51
N GLU A 143 18.69 7.28 -15.55
CA GLU A 143 18.99 8.36 -14.60
C GLU A 143 18.54 8.06 -13.16
N ALA A 144 17.33 7.51 -12.97
CA ALA A 144 16.83 7.18 -11.64
C ALA A 144 17.62 6.03 -11.02
N GLU A 145 17.99 5.03 -11.82
CA GLU A 145 18.83 3.93 -11.38
C GLU A 145 20.25 4.41 -11.02
N SER A 146 20.83 5.29 -11.84
CA SER A 146 22.13 5.92 -11.55
C SER A 146 22.08 6.69 -10.23
N MET A 147 21.05 7.51 -10.02
CA MET A 147 20.83 8.24 -8.77
C MET A 147 20.69 7.30 -7.57
N ALA A 148 19.88 6.24 -7.68
CA ALA A 148 19.71 5.25 -6.63
C ALA A 148 21.06 4.60 -6.25
N ARG A 149 21.89 4.24 -7.22
CA ARG A 149 23.23 3.70 -6.97
C ARG A 149 24.15 4.75 -6.32
N SER A 150 24.11 6.00 -6.75
CA SER A 150 24.86 7.10 -6.12
C SER A 150 24.47 7.30 -4.65
N LEU A 151 23.17 7.27 -4.33
CA LEU A 151 22.66 7.39 -2.96
C LEU A 151 23.08 6.20 -2.08
N LEU A 152 23.17 4.99 -2.65
CA LEU A 152 23.69 3.80 -1.95
C LEU A 152 25.18 3.89 -1.68
N ALA A 153 25.95 4.41 -2.64
CA ALA A 153 27.40 4.56 -2.52
C ALA A 153 27.81 5.65 -1.53
N ALA A 154 26.93 6.60 -1.23
CA ALA A 154 27.21 7.65 -0.26
C ALA A 154 27.06 7.13 1.19
N PRO A 155 28.17 6.98 1.95
CA PRO A 155 28.15 6.42 3.30
C PRO A 155 27.38 7.31 4.29
N ASP A 156 27.41 8.63 4.08
CA ASP A 156 26.88 9.66 4.98
C ASP A 156 25.94 10.66 4.28
N ALA A 157 25.33 10.32 3.14
CA ALA A 157 24.31 11.17 2.51
C ALA A 157 23.00 11.18 3.33
N ARG A 158 23.06 11.74 4.54
CA ARG A 158 21.98 12.43 5.23
C ARG A 158 21.89 13.89 4.79
N ALA A 159 22.95 14.40 4.16
CA ALA A 159 23.04 15.78 3.73
C ALA A 159 22.00 16.02 2.63
N THR A 160 21.07 16.95 2.87
CA THR A 160 19.99 17.38 1.96
C THR A 160 18.82 16.42 1.76
N LEU A 161 18.57 15.53 2.71
CA LEU A 161 17.36 14.70 2.71
C LEU A 161 16.44 15.14 3.84
N ALA A 162 15.14 15.25 3.56
CA ALA A 162 14.17 15.32 4.62
C ALA A 162 14.30 14.03 5.44
N VAL A 163 14.92 14.13 6.62
CA VAL A 163 14.94 13.03 7.58
C VAL A 163 13.53 13.00 8.16
N PRO A 164 12.76 11.91 7.99
CA PRO A 164 11.46 11.80 8.62
C PRO A 164 11.59 12.07 10.12
N ARG A 165 10.83 13.04 10.65
CA ARG A 165 10.86 13.38 12.10
C ARG A 165 10.54 12.18 12.97
N GLU A 166 9.71 11.29 12.45
CA GLU A 166 9.46 9.97 12.97
C GLU A 166 10.08 8.97 12.02
N THR A 167 11.00 8.18 12.55
CA THR A 167 11.41 6.97 11.87
C THR A 167 10.18 6.09 11.68
N VAL A 168 9.84 5.82 10.43
CA VAL A 168 8.81 4.85 10.04
C VAL A 168 9.40 3.46 10.28
N ASN A 169 9.06 2.88 11.44
CA ASN A 169 9.48 1.53 11.82
C ASN A 169 8.44 0.53 11.32
N PHE A 170 8.87 -0.32 10.40
CA PHE A 170 8.08 -1.48 9.99
C PHE A 170 8.04 -2.50 11.14
N ASP A 171 6.89 -3.17 11.34
CA ASP A 171 6.58 -3.94 12.57
C ASP A 171 7.72 -4.89 12.98
N PRO A 172 8.17 -4.89 14.25
CA PRO A 172 9.24 -5.75 14.77
C PRO A 172 9.02 -7.28 14.59
N ARG A 173 7.78 -7.72 14.34
CA ARG A 173 7.42 -9.13 14.13
C ARG A 173 7.40 -9.55 12.66
N GLU A 174 7.07 -8.67 11.72
CA GLU A 174 6.72 -9.06 10.34
C GLU A 174 7.47 -8.31 9.23
N SER A 175 8.05 -7.13 9.48
CA SER A 175 8.76 -6.36 8.44
C SER A 175 9.89 -5.53 9.05
N ARG A 176 11.15 -5.95 8.88
CA ARG A 176 12.30 -5.38 9.63
C ARG A 176 13.06 -4.29 8.87
N GLY A 177 12.32 -3.38 8.24
CA GLY A 177 12.87 -2.22 7.55
C GLY A 177 12.70 -0.93 8.35
N GLN A 178 13.52 0.06 8.04
CA GLN A 178 13.45 1.42 8.55
C GLN A 178 13.64 2.40 7.40
N VAL A 179 12.70 3.30 7.15
CA VAL A 179 12.97 4.44 6.25
C VAL A 179 13.84 5.44 7.00
N GLN A 180 15.01 5.75 6.44
CA GLN A 180 16.02 6.59 7.08
C GLN A 180 16.05 8.00 6.54
N SER A 181 15.74 8.15 5.26
CA SER A 181 15.77 9.43 4.57
C SER A 181 14.89 9.38 3.34
N LEU A 182 14.38 10.53 2.95
CA LEU A 182 13.56 10.72 1.77
C LEU A 182 14.09 11.91 0.96
N LEU A 183 14.35 11.69 -0.33
CA LEU A 183 14.65 12.73 -1.30
C LEU A 183 13.44 12.93 -2.19
N TRP A 184 13.04 14.17 -2.44
CA TRP A 184 12.06 14.51 -3.47
C TRP A 184 12.75 15.21 -4.64
N MET A 185 12.41 14.81 -5.86
CA MET A 185 12.88 15.42 -7.11
C MET A 185 11.67 15.58 -8.04
N GLY A 186 10.97 16.70 -7.88
CA GLY A 186 9.66 16.91 -8.51
C GLY A 186 8.66 15.86 -8.03
N ARG A 187 8.09 15.08 -8.95
CA ARG A 187 7.16 13.97 -8.64
C ARG A 187 7.88 12.65 -8.31
N ARG A 188 9.20 12.57 -8.48
CA ARG A 188 9.96 11.37 -8.14
C ARG A 188 10.42 11.46 -6.69
N PHE A 189 10.44 10.33 -6.00
CA PHE A 189 11.08 10.24 -4.68
C PHE A 189 12.15 9.15 -4.65
N PHE A 190 13.05 9.26 -3.68
CA PHE A 190 14.01 8.23 -3.33
C PHE A 190 14.00 8.04 -1.81
N ALA A 191 13.50 6.90 -1.36
CA ALA A 191 13.48 6.54 0.05
C ALA A 191 14.67 5.60 0.35
N THR A 192 15.55 6.00 1.26
CA THR A 192 16.59 5.10 1.77
C THR A 192 16.01 4.22 2.85
N VAL A 193 16.01 2.91 2.60
CA VAL A 193 15.51 1.89 3.53
C VAL A 193 16.69 1.09 4.05
N ALA A 194 16.77 0.96 5.38
CA ALA A 194 17.70 0.06 6.03
C ALA A 194 16.95 -1.15 6.58
N VAL A 195 17.43 -2.34 6.24
CA VAL A 195 16.92 -3.60 6.76
C VAL A 195 17.95 -4.19 7.70
N LEU A 196 17.55 -4.48 8.94
CA LEU A 196 18.43 -5.04 9.95
C LEU A 196 18.33 -6.57 9.96
N ASN A 197 19.47 -7.23 9.71
CA ASN A 197 19.56 -8.68 9.86
C ASN A 197 19.78 -9.03 11.34
N ARG A 198 18.91 -9.88 11.90
CA ARG A 198 19.03 -10.30 13.31
C ARG A 198 20.31 -11.12 13.55
N LYS A 199 20.73 -11.11 14.82
CA LYS A 199 21.83 -11.92 15.37
C LYS A 199 21.69 -13.41 15.04
N LYS A 200 22.85 -14.06 14.96
CA LYS A 200 23.11 -15.49 14.73
C LYS A 200 21.99 -16.41 15.28
N GLY A 201 21.33 -17.18 14.40
CA GLY A 201 20.38 -18.24 14.76
C GLY A 201 18.94 -18.08 14.25
N SER A 202 18.57 -16.96 13.62
CA SER A 202 17.29 -16.80 12.92
C SER A 202 17.51 -16.67 11.40
N PRO A 203 16.58 -17.15 10.55
CA PRO A 203 16.64 -16.89 9.13
C PRO A 203 16.67 -15.37 8.87
N SER A 204 17.53 -14.94 7.95
CA SER A 204 17.61 -13.54 7.54
C SER A 204 16.32 -13.18 6.80
N TRP A 205 15.53 -12.28 7.37
CA TRP A 205 14.39 -11.71 6.65
C TRP A 205 14.91 -11.02 5.38
N ARG A 206 14.42 -11.46 4.23
CA ARG A 206 14.83 -10.94 2.93
C ARG A 206 13.71 -10.07 2.37
N LEU A 207 14.02 -8.80 2.13
CA LEU A 207 13.17 -7.90 1.37
C LEU A 207 13.13 -8.38 -0.09
N VAL A 208 11.94 -8.72 -0.58
CA VAL A 208 11.73 -9.17 -1.97
C VAL A 208 11.06 -8.11 -2.82
N GLN A 209 10.23 -7.25 -2.21
CA GLN A 209 9.52 -6.19 -2.90
C GLN A 209 9.26 -5.00 -1.98
N ALA A 210 9.20 -3.80 -2.56
CA ALA A 210 8.58 -2.64 -1.94
C ALA A 210 7.27 -2.33 -2.68
N ARG A 211 6.20 -2.04 -1.95
CA ARG A 211 4.91 -1.59 -2.51
C ARG A 211 4.61 -0.18 -2.10
N LEU A 212 4.04 0.58 -3.02
CA LEU A 212 3.48 1.90 -2.76
C LEU A 212 1.98 1.83 -2.80
N ARG A 213 1.34 2.63 -1.95
CA ARG A 213 -0.09 2.92 -2.00
C ARG A 213 -0.28 4.41 -2.06
N ALA A 214 -1.05 4.90 -3.01
CA ALA A 214 -1.47 6.29 -3.07
C ALA A 214 -2.98 6.44 -3.04
N THR A 215 -3.45 7.49 -2.37
CA THR A 215 -4.86 7.92 -2.45
C THR A 215 -4.98 8.99 -3.53
N LEU A 216 -5.77 8.70 -4.55
CA LEU A 216 -6.05 9.62 -5.66
C LEU A 216 -7.16 10.63 -5.30
N PRO A 217 -7.33 11.72 -6.07
CA PRO A 217 -8.34 12.75 -5.78
C PRO A 217 -9.79 12.25 -5.74
N ASP A 218 -10.09 11.16 -6.44
CA ASP A 218 -11.41 10.51 -6.47
C ASP A 218 -11.64 9.56 -5.28
N GLY A 219 -10.67 9.43 -4.38
CA GLY A 219 -10.69 8.48 -3.25
C GLY A 219 -10.23 7.07 -3.61
N THR A 220 -9.94 6.78 -4.89
CA THR A 220 -9.42 5.47 -5.30
C THR A 220 -8.03 5.26 -4.72
N LEU A 221 -7.78 4.06 -4.20
CA LEU A 221 -6.46 3.63 -3.76
C LEU A 221 -5.72 2.96 -4.92
N LEU A 222 -4.57 3.49 -5.30
CA LEU A 222 -3.65 2.86 -6.26
C LEU A 222 -2.54 2.16 -5.49
N GLU A 223 -2.33 0.87 -5.72
CA GLU A 223 -1.24 0.09 -5.15
C GLU A 223 -0.36 -0.50 -6.24
N TRP A 224 0.95 -0.36 -6.11
CA TRP A 224 1.87 -0.82 -7.14
C TRP A 224 3.26 -1.21 -6.58
N PRO A 225 3.98 -2.12 -7.25
CA PRO A 225 5.38 -2.41 -6.93
C PRO A 225 6.24 -1.18 -7.23
N ALA A 226 7.11 -0.81 -6.29
CA ALA A 226 8.10 0.24 -6.49
C ALA A 226 9.44 -0.34 -6.98
N HIS A 227 10.24 0.52 -7.62
CA HIS A 227 11.61 0.14 -7.96
C HIS A 227 12.45 -0.01 -6.70
N LEU A 228 13.16 -1.13 -6.59
CA LEU A 228 14.03 -1.45 -5.47
C LEU A 228 15.46 -1.65 -5.96
N THR A 229 16.36 -0.75 -5.58
CA THR A 229 17.81 -0.89 -5.82
C THR A 229 18.49 -1.29 -4.53
N SER A 230 19.25 -2.40 -4.54
CA SER A 230 20.01 -2.85 -3.36
C SER A 230 21.46 -2.36 -3.41
N GLY A 231 22.01 -1.99 -2.25
CA GLY A 231 23.40 -1.58 -2.10
C GLY A 231 24.25 -2.59 -1.34
N THR A 232 25.43 -2.16 -0.89
CA THR A 232 26.37 -3.03 -0.18
C THR A 232 25.76 -3.63 1.09
N THR A 233 25.84 -4.96 1.17
CA THR A 233 25.36 -5.75 2.30
C THR A 233 26.43 -5.80 3.39
N SER A 234 26.17 -5.17 4.54
CA SER A 234 26.90 -5.46 5.77
C SER A 234 26.31 -6.72 6.41
N PRO A 235 27.10 -7.54 7.13
CA PRO A 235 26.61 -8.74 7.81
C PRO A 235 25.41 -8.50 8.74
N PHE A 236 25.21 -7.26 9.21
CA PHE A 236 24.11 -6.90 10.11
C PHE A 236 23.06 -5.98 9.48
N ARG A 237 23.31 -5.45 8.28
CA ARG A 237 22.45 -4.42 7.69
C ARG A 237 22.55 -4.39 6.18
N GLN A 238 21.41 -4.40 5.52
CA GLN A 238 21.29 -4.18 4.09
C GLN A 238 20.61 -2.83 3.84
N ARG A 239 21.12 -2.07 2.87
CA ARG A 239 20.54 -0.79 2.46
C ARG A 239 19.89 -0.94 1.08
N TYR A 240 18.76 -0.30 0.92
CA TYR A 240 17.99 -0.24 -0.31
C TYR A 240 17.59 1.20 -0.60
N ILE A 241 17.41 1.50 -1.88
CA ILE A 241 16.69 2.68 -2.35
C ILE A 241 15.39 2.20 -2.96
N VAL A 242 14.28 2.72 -2.44
CA VAL A 242 12.96 2.59 -3.05
C VAL A 242 12.69 3.87 -3.82
N THR A 243 12.34 3.78 -5.10
CA THR A 243 12.03 4.96 -5.91
C THR A 243 10.87 4.69 -6.86
N ASP A 244 10.06 5.72 -7.07
CA ASP A 244 9.12 5.75 -8.17
C ASP A 244 8.64 7.18 -8.49
N LEU A 245 7.85 7.31 -9.56
CA LEU A 245 7.07 8.49 -9.87
C LEU A 245 5.74 8.48 -9.12
N LEU A 246 5.45 9.59 -8.46
CA LEU A 246 4.17 9.80 -7.81
C LEU A 246 3.06 9.96 -8.87
N PRO A 247 1.92 9.27 -8.72
CA PRO A 247 0.72 9.51 -9.51
C PRO A 247 0.29 10.98 -9.43
N GLU A 248 -0.30 11.48 -10.51
CA GLU A 248 -0.72 12.88 -10.55
C GLU A 248 -1.86 13.13 -9.57
N GLY A 249 -1.76 14.20 -8.79
CA GLY A 249 -2.77 14.55 -7.78
C GLY A 249 -2.83 13.60 -6.58
N ALA A 250 -1.85 12.72 -6.36
CA ALA A 250 -1.82 11.86 -5.18
C ALA A 250 -1.82 12.71 -3.88
N LEU A 251 -2.79 12.42 -3.00
CA LEU A 251 -3.01 13.14 -1.74
C LEU A 251 -2.26 12.49 -0.56
N ARG A 252 -2.06 11.18 -0.65
CA ARG A 252 -1.40 10.35 0.36
C ARG A 252 -0.61 9.24 -0.33
N LEU A 253 0.46 8.80 0.31
CA LEU A 253 1.50 7.90 -0.17
C LEU A 253 1.97 7.12 1.04
N GLU A 254 1.97 5.81 0.88
CA GLU A 254 2.34 4.86 1.89
C GLU A 254 3.30 3.87 1.25
N LEU A 255 4.23 3.38 2.05
CA LEU A 255 5.22 2.38 1.66
C LEU A 255 4.96 1.12 2.48
N ALA A 256 5.05 -0.04 1.85
CA ALA A 256 5.13 -1.34 2.48
C ALA A 256 6.40 -2.06 2.01
N LEU A 257 6.98 -2.87 2.89
CA LEU A 257 8.18 -3.64 2.63
C LEU A 257 7.86 -5.13 2.78
N ASP A 258 7.80 -5.83 1.65
CA ASP A 258 7.36 -7.22 1.60
C ASP A 258 8.54 -8.16 1.83
N GLY A 259 8.37 -9.05 2.81
CA GLY A 259 9.29 -10.15 3.04
C GLY A 259 9.01 -11.30 2.09
N GLN A 260 9.93 -12.25 2.02
CA GLN A 260 9.75 -13.49 1.24
C GLN A 260 8.49 -14.27 1.64
N ASP A 261 8.14 -14.26 2.93
CA ASP A 261 7.06 -15.10 3.47
C ASP A 261 5.74 -14.35 3.70
N SER A 262 5.76 -13.02 3.75
CA SER A 262 4.58 -12.22 4.11
C SER A 262 4.63 -10.79 3.53
N PRO A 263 3.48 -10.24 3.12
CA PRO A 263 3.39 -8.84 2.76
C PRO A 263 3.67 -7.96 3.98
N GLY A 264 4.28 -6.79 3.76
CA GLY A 264 4.46 -5.79 4.80
C GLY A 264 3.22 -4.91 4.96
N ALA A 265 3.06 -4.34 6.15
CA ALA A 265 2.04 -3.33 6.39
C ALA A 265 2.41 -1.99 5.73
N PHE A 266 1.42 -1.32 5.13
CA PHE A 266 1.59 0.03 4.61
C PHE A 266 1.76 1.05 5.74
N GLN A 267 2.77 1.90 5.59
CA GLN A 267 3.03 3.01 6.50
C GLN A 267 3.17 4.31 5.73
N ARG A 268 2.62 5.39 6.29
CA ARG A 268 2.65 6.72 5.67
C ARG A 268 4.08 7.21 5.51
N ILE A 269 4.39 7.78 4.34
CA ILE A 269 5.61 8.54 4.12
C ILE A 269 5.28 10.02 3.87
N PRO A 270 6.09 10.96 4.39
CA PRO A 270 5.80 12.39 4.30
C PRO A 270 5.91 12.91 2.85
N PHE A 271 4.95 13.71 2.41
CA PHE A 271 4.89 14.31 1.06
C PHE A 271 5.79 15.51 0.84
N GLU A 272 6.13 16.22 1.92
CA GLU A 272 6.84 17.48 1.82
C GLU A 272 8.25 17.37 2.42
N GLU A 273 9.20 18.04 1.77
CA GLU A 273 10.43 18.45 2.44
C GLU A 273 10.04 19.32 3.62
N VAL A 274 10.09 18.74 4.82
CA VAL A 274 9.89 19.50 6.05
C VAL A 274 10.99 20.56 6.11
N PRO A 275 10.68 21.87 6.12
CA PRO A 275 11.70 22.89 6.23
C PRO A 275 12.50 22.64 7.52
N THR A 276 13.81 22.40 7.39
CA THR A 276 14.70 22.45 8.54
C THR A 276 14.65 23.87 9.07
N ARG A 277 14.09 24.04 10.28
CA ARG A 277 14.11 25.35 10.94
C ARG A 277 15.59 25.80 11.07
N PRO A 278 15.87 27.08 10.77
CA PRO A 278 17.22 27.64 10.87
C PRO A 278 17.73 27.63 12.31
#